data_AF-A0A9P6RMA8-F1
#
_entry.id   AF-A0A9P6RMA8-F1
#
_cell.length_a   1.000
_cell.length_b   1.000
_cell.length_c   1.000
_cell.angle_alpha   90.00
_cell.angle_beta   90.00
_cell.angle_gamma   90.00
#
_symmetry.space_group_name_H-M   'P 1'
#
loop_
_entity.id
_entity.type
_entity.pdbx_description
1 polymer ?
#
loop_
_entity_poly.entity_id
_entity_poly.type
_entity_poly.pdbx_seq_one_letter_code
_entity_poly.pdbx_strand_id
1 'polypeptide(L)'
;MQILKPVLDRCSANLQRFSFRLGYNSTIHAQDEEAQEEKEEEVERKGTGDPLVGLKEMDLAFNTPSFLSNLHFLKRCIQVEELRVHIIDIVLAESLKTFSRLKKLHINNFDNVSAGFISSALPHLPKLDTFHVGSEDFQHPVTDRQLADLLSASRLGWRSIRLPSLNSLAAEVLILKHCPTLEELVVEQSLDMSSAQMRHILSSGPRLHTFVTLLEGGLAGSKVPHFVAKDFIDLDSASNSLKPWKCESSLRVFHAKILSIPRSDVTTDRHGFPREDVLQETYPGQTQELQSQVYQRLARFTHLEKLGLGHDDRDLGFVHGGYIDDVDGNYVFGDSYYQYDCLEMTLKSGLGILEGLKKLNELNVMRMTTRIGVDEVKWMRRNWPNLQTIIGLDIRGNEMEAAQWLKEECPQVKSTPYVVGR
;
A
#
# COMPACT_ATOMS: atom_id res chain seq x y z
N MET A 1 -27.67 -22.39 -5.48
CA MET A 1 -28.21 -22.01 -4.14
C MET A 1 -28.32 -23.18 -3.16
N GLN A 2 -28.82 -24.35 -3.59
CA GLN A 2 -29.13 -25.51 -2.72
C GLN A 2 -27.96 -26.10 -1.91
N ILE A 3 -26.70 -25.71 -2.16
CA ILE A 3 -25.54 -26.33 -1.51
C ILE A 3 -25.19 -25.64 -0.19
N LEU A 4 -25.33 -24.32 -0.08
CA LEU A 4 -24.77 -23.58 1.06
C LEU A 4 -25.59 -23.76 2.34
N LYS A 5 -26.93 -23.70 2.22
CA LYS A 5 -27.86 -23.82 3.35
C LYS A 5 -27.72 -25.18 4.06
N PRO A 6 -27.73 -26.35 3.37
CA PRO A 6 -27.52 -27.63 4.04
C PRO A 6 -26.12 -27.80 4.66
N VAL A 7 -25.09 -27.18 4.07
CA VAL A 7 -23.74 -27.22 4.65
C VAL A 7 -23.72 -26.49 5.98
N LEU A 8 -24.33 -25.30 6.04
CA LEU A 8 -24.34 -24.46 7.24
C LEU A 8 -25.28 -24.99 8.32
N ASP A 9 -26.39 -25.60 7.96
CA ASP A 9 -27.30 -26.23 8.93
C ASP A 9 -26.67 -27.48 9.58
N ARG A 10 -25.62 -28.04 8.98
CA ARG A 10 -24.84 -29.14 9.53
C ARG A 10 -23.57 -28.69 10.25
N CYS A 11 -23.25 -27.40 10.21
CA CYS A 11 -22.07 -26.88 10.87
C CYS A 11 -22.21 -26.95 12.40
N SER A 12 -21.15 -27.38 13.07
CA SER A 12 -21.07 -27.36 14.53
C SER A 12 -21.16 -25.91 15.06
N ALA A 13 -21.83 -25.71 16.19
CA ALA A 13 -21.80 -24.44 16.91
C ALA A 13 -20.38 -23.99 17.31
N ASN A 14 -19.42 -24.92 17.35
CA ASN A 14 -18.00 -24.67 17.65
C ASN A 14 -17.16 -24.32 16.40
N LEU A 15 -17.75 -24.22 15.21
CA LEU A 15 -17.04 -23.85 13.99
C LEU A 15 -16.44 -22.45 14.16
N GLN A 16 -15.10 -22.35 14.15
CA GLN A 16 -14.40 -21.06 14.34
C GLN A 16 -14.16 -20.28 13.05
N ARG A 17 -13.98 -21.01 11.95
CA ARG A 17 -13.66 -20.45 10.64
C ARG A 17 -14.50 -21.11 9.57
N PHE A 18 -15.07 -20.30 8.69
CA PHE A 18 -15.81 -20.75 7.53
C PHE A 18 -15.18 -20.14 6.28
N SER A 19 -14.87 -20.96 5.28
CA SER A 19 -14.43 -20.48 3.98
C SER A 19 -15.28 -21.15 2.92
N PHE A 20 -15.88 -20.34 2.05
CA PHE A 20 -16.65 -20.79 0.91
C PHE A 20 -16.17 -20.08 -0.33
N ARG A 21 -15.83 -20.86 -1.35
CA ARG A 21 -15.36 -20.36 -2.64
C ARG A 21 -16.18 -20.98 -3.74
N LEU A 22 -16.86 -20.15 -4.50
CA LEU A 22 -17.60 -20.55 -5.70
C LEU A 22 -16.83 -20.05 -6.92
N GLY A 23 -16.00 -20.93 -7.49
CA GLY A 23 -15.31 -20.64 -8.74
C GLY A 23 -16.28 -20.65 -9.92
N TYR A 24 -16.14 -19.68 -10.82
CA TYR A 24 -16.88 -19.66 -12.08
C TYR A 24 -16.26 -20.67 -13.06
N ASN A 25 -16.95 -21.76 -13.37
CA ASN A 25 -16.68 -22.51 -14.59
C ASN A 25 -17.47 -21.84 -15.71
N SER A 26 -16.77 -21.10 -16.57
CA SER A 26 -17.33 -20.14 -17.53
C SER A 26 -18.12 -20.74 -18.71
N THR A 27 -18.80 -21.86 -18.54
CA THR A 27 -19.35 -22.64 -19.67
C THR A 27 -20.76 -23.17 -19.48
N ILE A 28 -21.45 -22.87 -18.37
CA ILE A 28 -22.82 -23.36 -18.18
C ILE A 28 -23.81 -22.30 -18.65
N HIS A 29 -24.44 -22.58 -19.80
CA HIS A 29 -25.44 -21.75 -20.48
C HIS A 29 -26.63 -21.41 -19.57
N ALA A 30 -26.95 -20.11 -19.50
CA ALA A 30 -28.04 -19.52 -18.74
C ALA A 30 -29.43 -19.68 -19.41
N GLN A 31 -29.83 -20.91 -19.76
CA GLN A 31 -31.09 -21.14 -20.48
C GLN A 31 -32.24 -21.82 -19.69
N ASP A 32 -32.06 -22.15 -18.41
CA ASP A 32 -33.10 -22.91 -17.65
C ASP A 32 -33.58 -22.26 -16.31
N GLU A 33 -33.19 -21.02 -15.96
CA GLU A 33 -33.49 -20.48 -14.61
C GLU A 33 -34.87 -19.81 -14.43
N GLU A 34 -35.59 -19.42 -15.48
CA GLU A 34 -36.87 -18.65 -15.33
C GLU A 34 -38.08 -19.49 -14.84
N ALA A 35 -38.01 -20.83 -14.82
CA ALA A 35 -39.18 -21.68 -14.52
C ALA A 35 -39.27 -22.20 -13.07
N GLN A 36 -38.31 -21.87 -12.18
CA GLN A 36 -38.25 -22.42 -10.81
C GLN A 36 -38.49 -21.41 -9.67
N GLU A 37 -38.50 -20.10 -9.91
CA GLU A 37 -38.60 -19.10 -8.83
C GLU A 37 -39.98 -19.03 -8.14
N GLU A 38 -41.10 -19.33 -8.82
CA GLU A 38 -42.44 -19.15 -8.24
C GLU A 38 -42.85 -20.19 -7.16
N LYS A 39 -42.07 -21.27 -6.93
CA LYS A 39 -42.42 -22.30 -5.92
C LYS A 39 -41.63 -22.23 -4.62
N GLU A 40 -40.56 -21.44 -4.54
CA GLU A 40 -39.70 -21.41 -3.33
C GLU A 40 -40.10 -20.34 -2.30
N GLU A 41 -40.91 -19.33 -2.65
CA GLU A 41 -41.29 -18.23 -1.74
C GLU A 41 -42.14 -18.65 -0.52
N GLU A 42 -42.83 -19.79 -0.54
CA GLU A 42 -43.77 -20.16 0.53
C GLU A 42 -43.14 -20.99 1.68
N VAL A 43 -41.97 -21.62 1.47
CA VAL A 43 -41.34 -22.51 2.47
C VAL A 43 -40.29 -21.79 3.34
N GLU A 44 -39.82 -20.60 2.96
CA GLU A 44 -38.68 -19.95 3.61
C GLU A 44 -38.98 -19.06 4.84
N ARG A 45 -40.24 -18.94 5.28
CA ARG A 45 -40.62 -17.95 6.32
C ARG A 45 -40.22 -18.28 7.77
N LYS A 46 -39.47 -19.35 8.07
CA LYS A 46 -38.97 -19.62 9.42
C LYS A 46 -37.50 -20.05 9.43
N GLY A 47 -36.61 -19.10 9.15
CA GLY A 47 -35.19 -19.23 9.46
C GLY A 47 -34.96 -19.26 10.99
N THR A 48 -35.11 -20.43 11.62
CA THR A 48 -35.00 -20.65 13.07
C THR A 48 -33.69 -21.35 13.48
N GLY A 49 -32.66 -21.33 12.63
CA GLY A 49 -31.39 -21.99 12.97
C GLY A 49 -30.68 -21.29 14.14
N ASP A 50 -30.13 -22.06 15.07
CA ASP A 50 -29.41 -21.54 16.24
C ASP A 50 -28.22 -20.65 15.81
N PRO A 51 -27.88 -19.58 16.56
CA PRO A 51 -26.73 -18.73 16.27
C PRO A 51 -25.42 -19.53 16.20
N LEU A 52 -24.57 -19.21 15.23
CA LEU A 52 -23.24 -19.81 15.07
C LEU A 52 -22.24 -19.10 15.98
N VAL A 53 -22.36 -19.34 17.30
CA VAL A 53 -21.61 -18.59 18.32
C VAL A 53 -20.10 -18.81 18.30
N GLY A 54 -19.62 -19.91 17.73
CA GLY A 54 -18.19 -20.17 17.59
C GLY A 54 -17.52 -19.42 16.44
N LEU A 55 -18.29 -18.94 15.46
CA LEU A 55 -17.76 -18.47 14.17
C LEU A 55 -17.17 -17.06 14.29
N LYS A 56 -15.85 -16.97 14.13
CA LYS A 56 -15.07 -15.72 14.25
C LYS A 56 -14.53 -15.23 12.91
N GLU A 57 -14.16 -16.14 12.02
CA GLU A 57 -13.57 -15.82 10.72
C GLU A 57 -14.46 -16.34 9.58
N MET A 58 -14.74 -15.49 8.61
CA MET A 58 -15.53 -15.86 7.44
C MET A 58 -14.85 -15.37 6.16
N ASP A 59 -14.65 -16.27 5.20
CA ASP A 59 -14.10 -15.98 3.87
C ASP A 59 -15.10 -16.43 2.79
N LEU A 60 -15.61 -15.48 2.02
CA LEU A 60 -16.65 -15.66 1.02
C LEU A 60 -16.18 -15.16 -0.34
N ALA A 61 -15.81 -16.09 -1.23
CA ALA A 61 -15.44 -15.76 -2.60
C ALA A 61 -16.54 -16.20 -3.57
N PHE A 62 -17.25 -15.23 -4.15
CA PHE A 62 -18.26 -15.45 -5.19
C PHE A 62 -17.97 -14.52 -6.37
N ASN A 63 -18.16 -15.01 -7.58
CA ASN A 63 -17.99 -14.22 -8.80
C ASN A 63 -19.31 -13.57 -9.29
N THR A 64 -20.46 -13.92 -8.71
CA THR A 64 -21.78 -13.42 -9.13
C THR A 64 -22.58 -12.86 -7.95
N PRO A 65 -23.06 -11.61 -8.02
CA PRO A 65 -23.85 -10.98 -6.94
C PRO A 65 -25.15 -11.74 -6.61
N SER A 66 -25.77 -12.39 -7.60
CA SER A 66 -27.05 -13.11 -7.45
C SER A 66 -27.03 -14.22 -6.40
N PHE A 67 -25.85 -14.72 -6.02
CA PHE A 67 -25.74 -15.75 -4.98
C PHE A 67 -26.07 -15.22 -3.57
N LEU A 68 -26.00 -13.90 -3.38
CA LEU A 68 -26.06 -13.28 -2.06
C LEU A 68 -27.50 -13.02 -1.58
N SER A 69 -28.49 -13.04 -2.48
CA SER A 69 -29.91 -12.81 -2.17
C SER A 69 -30.48 -13.76 -1.11
N ASN A 70 -29.87 -14.94 -0.93
CA ASN A 70 -30.35 -16.00 -0.05
C ASN A 70 -29.47 -16.22 1.21
N LEU A 71 -28.65 -15.24 1.58
CA LEU A 71 -27.75 -15.32 2.73
C LEU A 71 -28.44 -15.04 4.08
N HIS A 72 -29.68 -15.53 4.26
CA HIS A 72 -30.39 -15.41 5.55
C HIS A 72 -29.59 -15.97 6.74
N PHE A 73 -28.70 -16.95 6.49
CA PHE A 73 -27.85 -17.50 7.54
C PHE A 73 -26.84 -16.48 8.11
N LEU A 74 -26.48 -15.40 7.39
CA LEU A 74 -25.57 -14.40 7.92
C LEU A 74 -26.11 -13.77 9.20
N LYS A 75 -27.44 -13.70 9.35
CA LYS A 75 -28.09 -13.26 10.60
C LYS A 75 -27.74 -14.14 11.81
N ARG A 76 -27.30 -15.40 11.59
CA ARG A 76 -26.81 -16.32 12.64
C ARG A 76 -25.34 -16.08 13.01
N CYS A 77 -24.59 -15.34 12.20
CA CYS A 77 -23.14 -15.17 12.29
C CYS A 77 -22.75 -13.92 13.10
N ILE A 78 -23.44 -13.66 14.22
CA ILE A 78 -23.28 -12.44 15.03
C ILE A 78 -21.91 -12.31 15.74
N GLN A 79 -21.11 -13.39 15.74
CA GLN A 79 -19.81 -13.47 16.42
C GLN A 79 -18.62 -13.26 15.50
N VAL A 80 -18.85 -13.03 14.20
CA VAL A 80 -17.79 -12.80 13.22
C VAL A 80 -17.01 -11.55 13.57
N GLU A 81 -15.69 -11.71 13.68
CA GLU A 81 -14.73 -10.63 13.95
C GLU A 81 -13.93 -10.26 12.69
N GLU A 82 -13.76 -11.19 11.75
CA GLU A 82 -13.06 -10.97 10.48
C GLU A 82 -13.90 -11.52 9.33
N LEU A 83 -14.20 -10.65 8.36
CA LEU A 83 -14.91 -10.99 7.15
C LEU A 83 -14.04 -10.67 5.94
N ARG A 84 -13.83 -11.67 5.08
CA ARG A 84 -13.19 -11.52 3.78
C ARG A 84 -14.21 -11.85 2.70
N VAL A 85 -14.38 -10.95 1.75
CA VAL A 85 -15.37 -11.08 0.68
C VAL A 85 -14.73 -10.73 -0.65
N HIS A 86 -15.20 -11.36 -1.73
CA HIS A 86 -14.74 -10.96 -3.06
C HIS A 86 -15.38 -9.63 -3.49
N ILE A 87 -16.70 -9.50 -3.37
CA ILE A 87 -17.49 -8.32 -3.72
C ILE A 87 -18.58 -8.09 -2.66
N ILE A 88 -19.07 -6.85 -2.51
CA ILE A 88 -20.18 -6.51 -1.63
C ILE A 88 -21.39 -6.05 -2.45
N ASP A 89 -22.50 -6.75 -2.31
CA ASP A 89 -23.79 -6.32 -2.84
C ASP A 89 -24.69 -5.74 -1.74
N ILE A 90 -25.91 -5.36 -2.12
CA ILE A 90 -26.88 -4.79 -1.19
C ILE A 90 -27.31 -5.78 -0.09
N VAL A 91 -27.45 -7.07 -0.40
CA VAL A 91 -27.94 -8.07 0.56
C VAL A 91 -26.88 -8.34 1.63
N LEU A 92 -25.62 -8.49 1.24
CA LEU A 92 -24.50 -8.62 2.15
C LEU A 92 -24.34 -7.35 2.99
N ALA A 93 -24.48 -6.17 2.40
CA ALA A 93 -24.38 -4.90 3.13
C ALA A 93 -25.46 -4.72 4.19
N GLU A 94 -26.71 -5.11 3.91
CA GLU A 94 -27.77 -5.16 4.93
C GLU A 94 -27.44 -6.17 6.04
N SER A 95 -26.82 -7.29 5.67
CA SER A 95 -26.39 -8.31 6.64
C SER A 95 -25.23 -7.83 7.51
N LEU A 96 -24.31 -7.02 6.97
CA LEU A 96 -23.19 -6.44 7.72
C LEU A 96 -23.68 -5.66 8.96
N LYS A 97 -24.83 -4.99 8.87
CA LYS A 97 -25.41 -4.24 10.00
C LYS A 97 -25.67 -5.10 11.24
N THR A 98 -25.72 -6.43 11.08
CA THR A 98 -25.88 -7.39 12.19
C THR A 98 -24.56 -7.81 12.83
N PHE A 99 -23.42 -7.54 12.20
CA PHE A 99 -22.08 -7.93 12.68
C PHE A 99 -21.50 -6.93 13.68
N SER A 100 -22.16 -6.78 14.82
CA SER A 100 -21.73 -5.89 15.91
C SER A 100 -20.34 -6.19 16.49
N ARG A 101 -19.76 -7.36 16.16
CA ARG A 101 -18.41 -7.78 16.58
C ARG A 101 -17.35 -7.70 15.50
N LEU A 102 -17.71 -7.31 14.27
CA LEU A 102 -16.77 -7.22 13.16
C LEU A 102 -15.69 -6.20 13.48
N LYS A 103 -14.42 -6.62 13.39
CA LYS A 103 -13.23 -5.81 13.60
C LYS A 103 -12.48 -5.55 12.30
N LYS A 104 -12.52 -6.51 11.38
CA LYS A 104 -11.80 -6.46 10.11
C LYS A 104 -12.69 -6.80 8.94
N LEU A 105 -12.60 -6.00 7.90
CA LEU A 105 -13.27 -6.22 6.63
C LEU A 105 -12.23 -6.18 5.51
N HIS A 106 -12.16 -7.28 4.76
CA HIS A 106 -11.31 -7.41 3.57
C HIS A 106 -12.19 -7.60 2.34
N ILE A 107 -11.97 -6.80 1.30
CA ILE A 107 -12.74 -6.84 0.05
C ILE A 107 -11.77 -6.96 -1.11
N ASN A 108 -11.85 -8.03 -1.89
CA ASN A 108 -10.87 -8.27 -2.95
C ASN A 108 -11.14 -7.44 -4.21
N ASN A 109 -12.42 -7.30 -4.61
CA ASN A 109 -12.87 -6.49 -5.72
C ASN A 109 -13.79 -5.39 -5.16
N PHE A 110 -13.33 -4.15 -5.25
CA PHE A 110 -13.99 -3.00 -4.66
C PHE A 110 -14.29 -1.96 -5.73
N ASP A 111 -15.59 -1.73 -5.90
CA ASP A 111 -16.14 -0.79 -6.86
C ASP A 111 -16.92 0.32 -6.16
N ASN A 112 -17.33 1.30 -6.95
CA ASN A 112 -18.10 2.46 -6.49
C ASN A 112 -19.44 2.09 -5.83
N VAL A 113 -20.07 0.99 -6.24
CA VAL A 113 -21.34 0.48 -5.67
C VAL A 113 -21.08 -0.09 -4.27
N SER A 114 -20.08 -0.95 -4.12
CA SER A 114 -19.63 -1.52 -2.85
C SER A 114 -19.28 -0.43 -1.85
N ALA A 115 -18.60 0.63 -2.28
CA ALA A 115 -18.26 1.77 -1.43
C ALA A 115 -19.50 2.42 -0.80
N GLY A 116 -20.56 2.65 -1.59
CA GLY A 116 -21.81 3.22 -1.11
C GLY A 116 -22.52 2.31 -0.10
N PHE A 117 -22.57 1.01 -0.39
CA PHE A 117 -23.17 0.02 0.50
C PHE A 117 -22.47 -0.07 1.85
N ILE A 118 -21.13 -0.14 1.86
CA ILE A 118 -20.35 -0.19 3.11
C ILE A 118 -20.53 1.10 3.90
N SER A 119 -20.49 2.27 3.24
CA SER A 119 -20.68 3.56 3.88
C SER A 119 -21.98 3.61 4.69
N SER A 120 -23.04 3.00 4.16
CA SER A 120 -24.33 2.90 4.86
C SER A 120 -24.34 1.92 6.04
N ALA A 121 -23.50 0.89 6.01
CA ALA A 121 -23.40 -0.14 7.05
C ALA A 121 -22.47 0.25 8.20
N LEU A 122 -21.43 1.06 7.94
CA LEU A 122 -20.41 1.45 8.93
C LEU A 122 -20.96 2.00 10.26
N PRO A 123 -22.03 2.82 10.31
CA PRO A 123 -22.60 3.27 11.57
C PRO A 123 -23.08 2.15 12.50
N HIS A 124 -23.32 0.95 11.96
CA HIS A 124 -23.75 -0.26 12.68
C HIS A 124 -22.60 -1.22 13.02
N LEU A 125 -21.37 -0.87 12.66
CA LEU A 125 -20.16 -1.69 12.86
C LEU A 125 -19.23 -1.02 13.88
N PRO A 126 -19.64 -0.93 15.17
CA PRO A 126 -18.96 -0.13 16.18
C PRO A 126 -17.61 -0.68 16.63
N LYS A 127 -17.12 -1.78 16.04
CA LYS A 127 -15.80 -2.35 16.37
C LYS A 127 -14.89 -2.47 15.14
N LEU A 128 -15.38 -2.10 13.97
CA LEU A 128 -14.64 -2.21 12.73
C LEU A 128 -13.57 -1.11 12.70
N ASP A 129 -12.31 -1.53 12.80
CA ASP A 129 -11.14 -0.65 12.86
C ASP A 129 -10.10 -0.96 11.76
N THR A 130 -10.30 -2.06 11.03
CA THR A 130 -9.42 -2.52 9.97
C THR A 130 -10.20 -2.65 8.67
N PHE A 131 -9.78 -1.92 7.64
CA PHE A 131 -10.43 -1.90 6.33
C PHE A 131 -9.40 -2.09 5.23
N HIS A 132 -9.42 -3.27 4.62
CA HIS A 132 -8.48 -3.65 3.57
C HIS A 132 -9.23 -3.90 2.28
N VAL A 133 -8.75 -3.26 1.23
CA VAL A 133 -9.29 -3.37 -0.11
C VAL A 133 -8.18 -3.87 -1.03
N GLY A 134 -8.52 -4.86 -1.86
CA GLY A 134 -7.66 -5.37 -2.93
C GLY A 134 -7.65 -4.44 -4.15
N SER A 135 -7.21 -4.95 -5.28
CA SER A 135 -7.17 -4.18 -6.52
C SER A 135 -8.58 -3.76 -6.96
N GLU A 136 -8.71 -2.52 -7.47
CA GLU A 136 -9.98 -2.04 -8.02
C GLU A 136 -10.30 -2.78 -9.32
N ASP A 137 -11.58 -3.08 -9.54
CA ASP A 137 -12.04 -3.33 -10.90
C ASP A 137 -11.95 -2.03 -11.69
N PHE A 138 -11.03 -1.99 -12.66
CA PHE A 138 -10.79 -0.83 -13.52
C PHE A 138 -12.03 -0.39 -14.29
N GLN A 139 -13.07 -1.21 -14.38
CA GLN A 139 -14.32 -0.82 -15.03
C GLN A 139 -15.08 0.23 -14.22
N HIS A 140 -15.04 0.17 -12.88
CA HIS A 140 -15.86 1.01 -12.00
C HIS A 140 -15.05 1.54 -10.80
N PRO A 141 -14.01 2.35 -11.03
CA PRO A 141 -13.13 2.84 -9.98
C PRO A 141 -13.91 3.66 -8.95
N VAL A 142 -13.49 3.55 -7.69
CA VAL A 142 -14.11 4.29 -6.59
C VAL A 142 -13.70 5.75 -6.69
N THR A 143 -14.69 6.64 -6.75
CA THR A 143 -14.38 8.08 -6.78
C THR A 143 -13.82 8.54 -5.43
N ASP A 144 -12.95 9.56 -5.45
CA ASP A 144 -12.37 10.13 -4.23
C ASP A 144 -13.45 10.56 -3.22
N ARG A 145 -14.56 11.12 -3.70
CA ARG A 145 -15.72 11.48 -2.86
C ARG A 145 -16.35 10.28 -2.17
N GLN A 146 -16.57 9.17 -2.87
CA GLN A 146 -17.15 7.96 -2.28
C GLN A 146 -16.22 7.35 -1.25
N LEU A 147 -14.92 7.34 -1.52
CA LEU A 147 -13.93 6.89 -0.55
C LEU A 147 -13.89 7.81 0.68
N ALA A 148 -13.96 9.13 0.49
CA ALA A 148 -14.04 10.10 1.58
C ALA A 148 -15.31 9.93 2.44
N ASP A 149 -16.46 9.67 1.81
CA ASP A 149 -17.73 9.38 2.48
C ASP A 149 -17.63 8.09 3.31
N LEU A 150 -17.04 7.02 2.74
CA LEU A 150 -16.78 5.76 3.42
C LEU A 150 -15.89 5.96 4.64
N LEU A 151 -14.74 6.59 4.45
CA LEU A 151 -13.80 6.84 5.55
C LEU A 151 -14.45 7.72 6.62
N SER A 152 -15.29 8.68 6.23
CA SER A 152 -15.99 9.58 7.15
C SER A 152 -17.08 8.91 7.99
N ALA A 153 -17.64 7.79 7.53
CA ALA A 153 -18.72 7.09 8.18
C ALA A 153 -18.26 6.27 9.41
N SER A 154 -16.96 5.96 9.53
CA SER A 154 -16.41 5.31 10.73
C SER A 154 -16.40 6.28 11.92
N ARG A 155 -16.85 5.77 13.08
CA ARG A 155 -16.99 6.56 14.32
C ARG A 155 -15.84 6.37 15.31
N LEU A 156 -15.16 5.23 15.28
CA LEU A 156 -14.12 4.90 16.26
C LEU A 156 -12.72 5.39 15.88
N GLY A 157 -12.54 5.76 14.61
CA GLY A 157 -11.21 5.90 14.05
C GLY A 157 -10.76 4.61 13.37
N TRP A 158 -10.06 4.74 12.25
CA TRP A 158 -9.40 3.60 11.61
C TRP A 158 -8.05 3.33 12.25
N ARG A 159 -7.75 2.04 12.46
CA ARG A 159 -6.46 1.54 12.96
C ARG A 159 -5.57 1.06 11.82
N SER A 160 -6.10 0.26 10.88
CA SER A 160 -5.35 -0.25 9.73
C SER A 160 -6.16 -0.07 8.45
N ILE A 161 -5.59 0.65 7.49
CA ILE A 161 -6.19 0.92 6.19
C ILE A 161 -5.25 0.45 5.10
N ARG A 162 -5.76 -0.39 4.20
CA ARG A 162 -5.11 -0.73 2.95
C ARG A 162 -6.05 -0.40 1.80
N LEU A 163 -5.63 0.48 0.91
CA LEU A 163 -6.44 0.95 -0.21
C LEU A 163 -5.67 0.87 -1.54
N PRO A 164 -6.35 0.47 -2.62
CA PRO A 164 -5.83 0.58 -3.99
C PRO A 164 -5.44 2.01 -4.33
N SER A 165 -6.34 2.97 -4.03
CA SER A 165 -6.09 4.38 -4.25
C SER A 165 -6.45 5.24 -3.04
N LEU A 166 -5.72 6.35 -2.84
CA LEU A 166 -6.07 7.39 -1.85
C LEU A 166 -5.84 8.77 -2.45
N ASN A 167 -6.89 9.50 -2.76
CA ASN A 167 -6.82 10.84 -3.35
C ASN A 167 -7.05 11.94 -2.29
N SER A 168 -7.08 13.20 -2.73
CA SER A 168 -6.99 14.36 -1.86
C SER A 168 -8.13 14.45 -0.82
N LEU A 169 -9.40 14.29 -1.22
CA LEU A 169 -10.53 14.40 -0.29
C LEU A 169 -10.52 13.28 0.75
N ALA A 170 -10.26 12.05 0.32
CA ALA A 170 -10.14 10.91 1.21
C ALA A 170 -8.97 11.08 2.21
N ALA A 171 -7.82 11.60 1.74
CA ALA A 171 -6.67 11.91 2.59
C ALA A 171 -7.00 12.97 3.66
N GLU A 172 -7.74 14.03 3.32
CA GLU A 172 -8.21 15.02 4.30
C GLU A 172 -9.08 14.40 5.39
N VAL A 173 -9.97 13.46 5.01
CA VAL A 173 -10.79 12.74 6.00
C VAL A 173 -9.92 11.91 6.95
N LEU A 174 -8.89 11.23 6.44
CA LEU A 174 -7.94 10.50 7.28
C LEU A 174 -7.22 11.43 8.25
N ILE A 175 -6.72 12.56 7.75
CA ILE A 175 -6.01 13.57 8.51
C ILE A 175 -6.87 14.10 9.66
N LEU A 176 -8.12 14.47 9.37
CA LEU A 176 -9.00 15.14 10.32
C LEU A 176 -9.59 14.19 11.36
N LYS A 177 -9.88 12.94 11.00
CA LYS A 177 -10.63 12.02 11.87
C LYS A 177 -9.83 10.83 12.40
N HIS A 178 -8.89 10.31 11.62
CA HIS A 178 -8.38 8.94 11.83
C HIS A 178 -6.91 8.87 12.24
N CYS A 179 -6.10 9.89 11.94
CA CYS A 179 -4.69 9.94 12.33
C CYS A 179 -4.41 9.60 13.82
N PRO A 180 -5.20 10.04 14.82
CA PRO A 180 -4.92 9.70 16.22
C PRO A 180 -4.93 8.20 16.54
N THR A 181 -5.69 7.40 15.79
CA THR A 181 -5.84 5.95 15.97
C THR A 181 -5.08 5.13 14.94
N LEU A 182 -4.68 5.76 13.82
CA LEU A 182 -4.06 5.09 12.69
C LEU A 182 -2.70 4.50 13.08
N GLU A 183 -2.57 3.21 12.82
CA GLU A 183 -1.39 2.38 13.06
C GLU A 183 -0.75 1.93 11.74
N GLU A 184 -1.57 1.64 10.73
CA GLU A 184 -1.12 1.23 9.41
C GLU A 184 -1.87 1.98 8.31
N LEU A 185 -1.12 2.55 7.37
CA LEU A 185 -1.62 3.07 6.12
C LEU A 185 -0.80 2.48 4.97
N VAL A 186 -1.49 1.72 4.12
CA VAL A 186 -0.95 1.18 2.87
C VAL A 186 -1.80 1.67 1.72
N VAL A 187 -1.17 2.38 0.79
CA VAL A 187 -1.81 2.94 -0.40
C VAL A 187 -1.03 2.45 -1.62
N GLU A 188 -1.71 1.78 -2.55
CA GLU A 188 -1.04 1.27 -3.74
C GLU A 188 -0.75 2.40 -4.74
N GLN A 189 -1.72 3.31 -4.92
CA GLN A 189 -1.68 4.41 -5.87
C GLN A 189 -2.28 5.70 -5.29
N SER A 190 -1.87 6.86 -5.79
CA SER A 190 -2.60 8.10 -5.54
C SER A 190 -2.42 9.07 -6.69
N LEU A 191 -3.51 9.50 -7.30
CA LEU A 191 -3.41 10.48 -8.38
C LEU A 191 -3.13 11.87 -7.81
N ASP A 192 -3.77 12.20 -6.69
CA ASP A 192 -3.84 13.58 -6.18
C ASP A 192 -3.48 13.75 -4.70
N MET A 193 -2.96 12.71 -4.03
CA MET A 193 -2.45 12.90 -2.67
C MET A 193 -1.19 13.77 -2.69
N SER A 194 -1.28 14.92 -2.04
CA SER A 194 -0.18 15.87 -1.98
C SER A 194 0.88 15.48 -0.95
N SER A 195 2.10 15.92 -1.20
CA SER A 195 3.21 15.86 -0.24
C SER A 195 2.86 16.51 1.12
N ALA A 196 2.10 17.61 1.11
CA ALA A 196 1.61 18.26 2.33
C ALA A 196 0.65 17.38 3.14
N GLN A 197 -0.23 16.63 2.48
CA GLN A 197 -1.13 15.67 3.13
C GLN A 197 -0.36 14.49 3.71
N MET A 198 0.57 13.90 2.96
CA MET A 198 1.44 12.83 3.45
C MET A 198 2.21 13.27 4.71
N ARG A 199 2.77 14.49 4.70
CA ARG A 199 3.43 15.12 5.85
C ARG A 199 2.46 15.31 7.02
N HIS A 200 1.22 15.70 6.76
CA HIS A 200 0.22 15.88 7.81
C HIS A 200 -0.17 14.55 8.47
N ILE A 201 -0.25 13.46 7.69
CA ILE A 201 -0.50 12.10 8.21
C ILE A 201 0.63 11.70 9.17
N LEU A 202 1.89 11.80 8.72
CA LEU A 202 3.06 11.43 9.53
C LEU A 202 3.22 12.31 10.78
N SER A 203 3.01 13.62 10.65
CA SER A 203 3.13 14.55 11.78
C SER A 203 1.98 14.41 12.79
N SER A 204 0.83 13.87 12.39
CA SER A 204 -0.37 13.78 13.24
C SER A 204 -0.65 12.40 13.81
N GLY A 205 -0.05 11.33 13.29
CA GLY A 205 -0.29 9.94 13.71
C GLY A 205 0.68 9.43 14.77
N PRO A 206 0.38 9.52 16.09
CA PRO A 206 1.30 9.06 17.14
C PRO A 206 1.50 7.55 17.17
N ARG A 207 0.55 6.77 16.65
CA ARG A 207 0.56 5.30 16.67
C ARG A 207 0.99 4.68 15.34
N LEU A 208 1.26 5.51 14.34
CA LEU A 208 1.54 5.06 12.98
C LEU A 208 2.86 4.29 12.95
N HIS A 209 2.78 2.98 12.74
CA HIS A 209 3.93 2.10 12.61
C HIS A 209 4.26 1.75 11.15
N THR A 210 3.27 1.81 10.26
CA THR A 210 3.44 1.50 8.84
C THR A 210 2.87 2.61 7.98
N PHE A 211 3.71 3.21 7.15
CA PHE A 211 3.32 4.16 6.12
C PHE A 211 3.92 3.72 4.78
N VAL A 212 3.09 3.19 3.90
CA VAL A 212 3.50 2.65 2.61
C VAL A 212 2.66 3.30 1.52
N THR A 213 3.33 4.02 0.64
CA THR A 213 2.74 4.59 -0.58
C THR A 213 3.47 4.10 -1.84
N LEU A 214 4.34 3.09 -1.66
CA LEU A 214 5.09 2.38 -2.70
C LEU A 214 4.90 0.88 -2.50
N LEU A 215 4.11 0.23 -3.35
CA LEU A 215 3.91 -1.22 -3.30
C LEU A 215 4.60 -1.95 -4.45
N GLU A 216 5.39 -2.96 -4.11
CA GLU A 216 6.05 -3.80 -5.11
C GLU A 216 5.01 -4.46 -6.04
N GLY A 217 5.17 -4.28 -7.35
CA GLY A 217 4.29 -4.87 -8.36
C GLY A 217 2.99 -4.09 -8.62
N GLY A 218 2.94 -2.79 -8.28
CA GLY A 218 1.83 -1.92 -8.67
C GLY A 218 1.77 -1.70 -10.19
N LEU A 219 0.57 -1.40 -10.71
CA LEU A 219 0.35 -1.13 -12.13
C LEU A 219 1.18 0.05 -12.63
N ALA A 220 1.85 -0.16 -13.77
CA ALA A 220 2.53 0.90 -14.50
C ALA A 220 1.55 1.98 -14.97
N GLY A 221 1.94 3.26 -14.90
CA GLY A 221 1.16 4.37 -15.45
C GLY A 221 0.49 5.29 -14.44
N SER A 222 0.24 4.82 -13.22
CA SER A 222 -0.33 5.69 -12.18
C SER A 222 0.73 6.63 -11.62
N LYS A 223 0.35 7.89 -11.39
CA LYS A 223 1.21 8.85 -10.69
C LYS A 223 1.44 8.31 -9.29
N VAL A 224 2.69 8.02 -8.93
CA VAL A 224 3.01 7.49 -7.61
C VAL A 224 3.07 8.65 -6.62
N PRO A 225 2.38 8.57 -5.46
CA PRO A 225 2.52 9.52 -4.38
C PRO A 225 3.98 9.71 -4.00
N HIS A 226 4.38 10.97 -3.85
CA HIS A 226 5.73 11.31 -3.45
C HIS A 226 5.74 12.54 -2.56
N PHE A 227 6.76 12.59 -1.72
CA PHE A 227 7.14 13.81 -1.05
C PHE A 227 7.94 14.70 -1.98
N VAL A 228 7.64 16.00 -1.94
CA VAL A 228 8.60 17.03 -2.32
C VAL A 228 9.57 17.19 -1.13
N ALA A 229 10.89 17.16 -1.38
CA ALA A 229 11.89 17.16 -0.31
C ALA A 229 11.66 18.26 0.74
N LYS A 230 11.33 19.50 0.32
CA LYS A 230 11.06 20.62 1.23
C LYS A 230 9.92 20.37 2.20
N ASP A 231 8.84 19.76 1.74
CA ASP A 231 7.71 19.41 2.59
C ASP A 231 8.07 18.26 3.53
N PHE A 232 8.81 17.25 3.05
CA PHE A 232 9.25 16.13 3.90
C PHE A 232 10.17 16.60 5.04
N ILE A 233 11.04 17.57 4.75
CA ILE A 233 11.91 18.16 5.77
C ILE A 233 11.06 18.85 6.84
N ASP A 234 10.01 19.58 6.47
CA ASP A 234 9.07 20.23 7.40
C ASP A 234 9.78 21.10 8.46
N LEU A 235 10.58 22.05 7.98
CA LEU A 235 11.26 23.02 8.85
C LEU A 235 10.26 23.98 9.48
N ASP A 236 10.52 24.31 10.73
CA ASP A 236 9.94 25.45 11.40
C ASP A 236 10.65 26.74 10.93
N SER A 237 9.89 27.66 10.36
CA SER A 237 10.43 28.87 9.74
C SER A 237 11.08 29.83 10.74
N ALA A 238 10.70 29.77 12.02
CA ALA A 238 11.26 30.64 13.05
C ALA A 238 12.59 30.11 13.60
N SER A 239 12.70 28.81 13.82
CA SER A 239 13.88 28.17 14.43
C SER A 239 14.84 27.54 13.43
N ASN A 240 14.44 27.40 12.16
CA ASN A 240 15.15 26.62 11.14
C ASN A 240 15.44 25.18 11.59
N SER A 241 14.54 24.61 12.39
CA SER A 241 14.67 23.25 12.94
C SER A 241 13.55 22.34 12.46
N LEU A 242 13.80 21.04 12.43
CA LEU A 242 12.81 20.04 12.04
C LEU A 242 11.65 19.99 13.04
N LYS A 243 10.42 20.26 12.59
CA LYS A 243 9.23 20.08 13.44
C LYS A 243 9.08 18.62 13.88
N PRO A 244 8.86 18.32 15.17
CA PRO A 244 8.69 16.94 15.60
C PRO A 244 7.42 16.32 15.01
N TRP A 245 7.55 15.15 14.40
CA TRP A 245 6.41 14.33 13.99
C TRP A 245 6.02 13.36 15.10
N LYS A 246 4.71 13.18 15.31
CA LYS A 246 4.22 12.29 16.36
C LYS A 246 4.59 10.82 16.13
N CYS A 247 4.80 10.39 14.89
CA CYS A 247 5.18 9.01 14.56
C CYS A 247 6.68 8.70 14.72
N GLU A 248 7.55 9.66 15.07
CA GLU A 248 9.02 9.46 15.05
C GLU A 248 9.51 8.25 15.85
N SER A 249 8.83 7.98 16.97
CA SER A 249 9.16 6.87 17.87
C SER A 249 8.36 5.58 17.61
N SER A 250 7.33 5.63 16.76
CA SER A 250 6.45 4.49 16.48
C SER A 250 6.60 3.92 15.07
N LEU A 251 7.09 4.72 14.11
CA LEU A 251 7.24 4.31 12.72
C LEU A 251 8.31 3.22 12.57
N ARG A 252 7.90 2.08 12.00
CA ARG A 252 8.72 0.89 11.75
C ARG A 252 8.90 0.61 10.27
N VAL A 253 7.90 0.90 9.45
CA VAL A 253 7.93 0.72 7.99
C VAL A 253 7.62 2.05 7.32
N PHE A 254 8.57 2.56 6.54
CA PHE A 254 8.40 3.78 5.77
C PHE A 254 8.78 3.52 4.30
N HIS A 255 7.78 3.52 3.43
CA HIS A 255 7.95 3.31 2.00
C HIS A 255 7.30 4.47 1.24
N ALA A 256 8.09 5.46 0.82
CA ALA A 256 7.61 6.62 0.06
C ALA A 256 8.74 7.23 -0.78
N LYS A 257 8.39 7.72 -1.99
CA LYS A 257 9.33 8.46 -2.84
C LYS A 257 9.59 9.83 -2.22
N ILE A 258 10.83 10.30 -2.28
CA ILE A 258 11.23 11.66 -1.94
C ILE A 258 11.92 12.26 -3.16
N LEU A 259 11.25 13.23 -3.79
CA LEU A 259 11.65 13.86 -5.05
C LEU A 259 12.04 15.32 -4.83
N SER A 260 12.34 16.01 -5.94
CA SER A 260 12.69 17.43 -5.98
C SER A 260 13.98 17.77 -5.23
N ILE A 261 14.95 16.84 -5.23
CA ILE A 261 16.33 17.12 -4.83
C ILE A 261 17.11 17.40 -6.12
N PRO A 262 17.66 18.62 -6.34
CA PRO A 262 18.42 18.90 -7.53
C PRO A 262 19.64 17.96 -7.64
N ARG A 263 19.86 17.38 -8.81
CA ARG A 263 20.96 16.43 -9.10
C ARG A 263 21.63 16.85 -10.40
N SER A 264 22.32 17.99 -10.37
CA SER A 264 23.04 18.54 -11.54
C SER A 264 24.17 17.64 -12.03
N ASP A 265 24.60 16.70 -11.21
CA ASP A 265 25.54 15.63 -11.54
C ASP A 265 24.93 14.51 -12.41
N VAL A 266 23.60 14.47 -12.53
CA VAL A 266 22.85 13.45 -13.27
C VAL A 266 22.26 14.07 -14.54
N THR A 267 23.13 14.22 -15.55
CA THR A 267 22.80 14.87 -16.83
C THR A 267 22.30 13.91 -17.90
N THR A 268 22.46 12.60 -17.68
CA THR A 268 22.03 11.55 -18.58
C THR A 268 21.09 10.58 -17.87
N ASP A 269 20.20 9.98 -18.64
CA ASP A 269 19.33 8.92 -18.17
C ASP A 269 20.13 7.60 -18.09
N ARG A 270 19.51 6.52 -17.59
CA ARG A 270 20.18 5.23 -17.44
C ARG A 270 20.61 4.61 -18.78
N HIS A 271 20.04 5.07 -19.88
CA HIS A 271 20.33 4.59 -21.23
C HIS A 271 21.39 5.46 -21.91
N GLY A 272 21.90 6.49 -21.24
CA GLY A 272 22.93 7.40 -21.73
C GLY A 272 22.40 8.60 -22.52
N PHE A 273 21.08 8.77 -22.63
CA PHE A 273 20.48 9.92 -23.29
C PHE A 273 20.55 11.17 -22.39
N PRO A 274 20.80 12.36 -22.94
CA PRO A 274 20.70 13.61 -22.18
C PRO A 274 19.30 13.79 -21.58
N ARG A 275 19.25 14.24 -20.33
CA ARG A 275 17.98 14.54 -19.65
C ARG A 275 17.54 15.98 -19.89
N GLU A 276 16.26 16.16 -20.19
CA GLU A 276 15.64 17.49 -20.36
C GLU A 276 15.13 18.07 -19.03
N ASP A 277 14.86 17.21 -18.05
CA ASP A 277 14.21 17.50 -16.77
C ASP A 277 15.20 17.65 -15.60
N VAL A 278 16.45 18.04 -15.89
CA VAL A 278 17.48 18.21 -14.85
C VAL A 278 17.17 19.44 -14.00
N LEU A 279 16.71 19.20 -12.77
CA LEU A 279 16.48 20.23 -11.77
C LEU A 279 17.79 20.99 -11.48
N GLN A 280 17.74 22.31 -11.65
CA GLN A 280 18.85 23.21 -11.33
C GLN A 280 18.80 23.64 -9.87
N GLU A 281 19.97 23.78 -9.25
CA GLU A 281 20.07 24.42 -7.95
C GLU A 281 19.65 25.90 -8.06
N THR A 282 18.85 26.37 -7.11
CA THR A 282 18.51 27.79 -6.98
C THR A 282 19.64 28.61 -6.34
N TYR A 283 20.56 27.94 -5.64
CA TYR A 283 21.77 28.54 -5.07
C TYR A 283 22.85 27.45 -4.87
N PRO A 284 24.15 27.81 -4.92
CA PRO A 284 25.23 26.84 -4.75
C PRO A 284 25.13 26.07 -3.43
N GLY A 285 25.13 24.73 -3.52
CA GLY A 285 25.11 23.84 -2.35
C GLY A 285 23.71 23.46 -1.85
N GLN A 286 22.65 23.92 -2.53
CA GLN A 286 21.28 23.55 -2.21
C GLN A 286 21.08 22.04 -2.18
N THR A 287 21.67 21.30 -3.12
CA THR A 287 21.55 19.84 -3.17
C THR A 287 22.06 19.20 -1.88
N GLN A 288 23.24 19.62 -1.41
CA GLN A 288 23.85 19.05 -0.22
C GLN A 288 23.06 19.42 1.05
N GLU A 289 22.52 20.64 1.11
CA GLU A 289 21.64 21.06 2.19
C GLU A 289 20.36 20.22 2.26
N LEU A 290 19.64 20.10 1.14
CA LEU A 290 18.40 19.31 1.07
C LEU A 290 18.64 17.84 1.40
N GLN A 291 19.69 17.23 0.84
CA GLN A 291 20.05 15.85 1.17
C GLN A 291 20.31 15.69 2.68
N SER A 292 21.16 16.55 3.26
CA SER A 292 21.46 16.50 4.70
C SER A 292 20.20 16.65 5.55
N GLN A 293 19.29 17.56 5.20
CA GLN A 293 18.05 17.78 5.95
C GLN A 293 17.07 16.60 5.83
N VAL A 294 16.95 15.98 4.65
CA VAL A 294 16.17 14.75 4.47
C VAL A 294 16.77 13.61 5.31
N TYR A 295 18.10 13.44 5.33
CA TYR A 295 18.74 12.44 6.19
C TYR A 295 18.51 12.71 7.68
N GLN A 296 18.60 13.97 8.12
CA GLN A 296 18.29 14.34 9.51
C GLN A 296 16.85 13.98 9.88
N ARG A 297 15.88 14.21 8.99
CA ARG A 297 14.48 13.80 9.20
C ARG A 297 14.36 12.27 9.30
N LEU A 298 14.94 11.53 8.36
CA LEU A 298 14.91 10.06 8.37
C LEU A 298 15.57 9.46 9.62
N ALA A 299 16.68 10.04 10.09
CA ALA A 299 17.39 9.59 11.28
C ALA A 299 16.55 9.67 12.58
N ARG A 300 15.47 10.48 12.60
CA ARG A 300 14.57 10.58 13.74
C ARG A 300 13.64 9.36 13.89
N PHE A 301 13.47 8.56 12.83
CA PHE A 301 12.71 7.31 12.87
C PHE A 301 13.54 6.18 13.52
N THR A 302 13.88 6.35 14.80
CA THR A 302 14.77 5.43 15.55
C THR A 302 14.27 3.98 15.62
N HIS A 303 12.99 3.76 15.34
CA HIS A 303 12.33 2.46 15.33
C HIS A 303 12.21 1.84 13.94
N LEU A 304 12.76 2.49 12.91
CA LEU A 304 12.62 2.07 11.53
C LEU A 304 13.31 0.72 11.29
N GLU A 305 12.52 -0.22 10.79
CA GLU A 305 12.92 -1.58 10.40
C GLU A 305 13.04 -1.69 8.88
N LYS A 306 12.16 -1.02 8.14
CA LYS A 306 12.15 -1.03 6.67
C LYS A 306 12.10 0.38 6.11
N LEU A 307 13.07 0.70 5.25
CA LEU A 307 13.16 1.97 4.53
C LEU A 307 13.07 1.72 3.03
N GLY A 308 11.93 2.05 2.43
CA GLY A 308 11.72 2.05 0.99
C GLY A 308 11.68 3.47 0.44
N LEU A 309 12.69 3.83 -0.33
CA LEU A 309 12.76 5.11 -1.05
C LEU A 309 12.57 4.92 -2.56
N GLY A 310 12.95 3.74 -3.04
CA GLY A 310 12.77 3.32 -4.42
C GLY A 310 11.57 2.38 -4.60
N HIS A 311 11.21 2.13 -5.84
CA HIS A 311 10.05 1.33 -6.22
C HIS A 311 10.23 0.73 -7.61
N ASP A 312 9.85 -0.54 -7.77
CA ASP A 312 9.73 -1.16 -9.10
C ASP A 312 8.28 -1.07 -9.58
N ASP A 313 8.03 -0.08 -10.42
CA ASP A 313 6.77 0.14 -11.16
C ASP A 313 6.78 -0.53 -12.54
N ARG A 314 7.75 -1.42 -12.81
CA ARG A 314 7.71 -2.29 -13.98
C ARG A 314 6.68 -3.38 -13.73
N ASP A 315 5.42 -3.07 -13.98
CA ASP A 315 4.44 -4.12 -14.14
C ASP A 315 4.71 -4.88 -15.45
N LEU A 316 4.78 -6.21 -15.33
CA LEU A 316 5.17 -7.19 -16.35
C LEU A 316 4.08 -7.39 -17.43
N GLY A 317 2.98 -6.65 -17.38
CA GLY A 317 1.77 -6.93 -18.18
C GLY A 317 1.31 -5.84 -19.14
N PHE A 318 1.65 -4.57 -18.92
CA PHE A 318 1.15 -3.47 -19.76
C PHE A 318 2.22 -3.02 -20.76
N VAL A 319 2.12 -3.59 -21.96
CA VAL A 319 2.91 -3.31 -23.19
C VAL A 319 2.75 -1.86 -23.70
N HIS A 320 2.20 -0.95 -22.90
CA HIS A 320 1.96 0.44 -23.26
C HIS A 320 2.99 1.42 -22.66
N GLY A 321 3.94 0.93 -21.86
CA GLY A 321 5.20 1.62 -21.63
C GLY A 321 6.05 1.51 -22.89
N GLY A 322 6.10 2.58 -23.69
CA GLY A 322 6.84 2.63 -24.95
C GLY A 322 8.28 2.18 -24.75
N TYR A 323 8.61 1.02 -25.31
CA TYR A 323 9.99 0.65 -25.50
C TYR A 323 10.64 1.73 -26.37
N ILE A 324 11.86 2.10 -26.02
CA ILE A 324 12.69 3.06 -26.75
C ILE A 324 13.92 2.33 -27.27
N ASP A 325 14.51 2.82 -28.35
CA ASP A 325 15.84 2.40 -28.74
C ASP A 325 16.85 3.07 -27.80
N ASP A 326 17.77 2.31 -27.20
CA ASP A 326 18.89 2.87 -26.45
C ASP A 326 19.97 3.47 -27.37
N VAL A 327 21.02 4.05 -26.79
CA VAL A 327 22.12 4.67 -27.57
C VAL A 327 22.85 3.69 -28.50
N ASP A 328 22.74 2.39 -28.22
CA ASP A 328 23.32 1.30 -29.01
C ASP A 328 22.28 0.68 -29.99
N GLY A 329 21.05 1.18 -30.01
CA GLY A 329 19.95 0.73 -30.86
C GLY A 329 19.21 -0.51 -30.35
N ASN A 330 19.33 -0.87 -29.06
CA ASN A 330 18.58 -1.96 -28.46
C ASN A 330 17.19 -1.49 -28.01
N TYR A 331 16.17 -2.32 -28.21
CA TYR A 331 14.81 -2.04 -27.79
C TYR A 331 14.65 -2.28 -26.28
N VAL A 332 14.64 -1.20 -25.48
CA VAL A 332 14.63 -1.25 -24.02
C VAL A 332 13.38 -0.61 -23.45
N PHE A 333 12.96 -1.05 -22.26
CA PHE A 333 11.84 -0.41 -21.57
C PHE A 333 12.20 1.04 -21.21
N GLY A 334 11.30 1.97 -21.55
CA GLY A 334 11.45 3.40 -21.25
C GLY A 334 11.69 3.68 -19.77
N ASP A 335 12.35 4.80 -19.48
CA ASP A 335 12.84 5.11 -18.14
C ASP A 335 12.12 6.27 -17.45
N SER A 336 10.92 6.60 -17.92
CA SER A 336 10.10 7.72 -17.43
C SER A 336 9.76 7.68 -15.94
N TYR A 337 9.91 6.52 -15.29
CA TYR A 337 9.60 6.34 -13.87
C TYR A 337 10.83 6.17 -12.97
N TYR A 338 12.03 6.25 -13.52
CA TYR A 338 13.27 6.22 -12.74
C TYR A 338 13.44 7.50 -11.94
N GLN A 339 13.91 7.35 -10.72
CA GLN A 339 14.02 8.46 -9.78
C GLN A 339 15.39 9.12 -9.90
N TYR A 340 15.46 10.21 -10.65
CA TYR A 340 16.70 10.94 -10.87
C TYR A 340 16.94 12.10 -9.90
N ASP A 341 15.88 12.76 -9.47
CA ASP A 341 15.87 13.88 -8.52
C ASP A 341 15.75 13.41 -7.06
N CYS A 342 16.55 12.41 -6.71
CA CYS A 342 16.50 11.68 -5.45
C CYS A 342 17.76 11.84 -4.57
N LEU A 343 17.74 11.18 -3.40
CA LEU A 343 18.90 11.05 -2.52
C LEU A 343 20.04 10.30 -3.20
N GLU A 344 21.26 10.83 -3.10
CA GLU A 344 22.46 10.22 -3.71
C GLU A 344 22.91 8.95 -2.98
N MET A 345 22.53 8.79 -1.70
CA MET A 345 22.86 7.63 -0.85
C MET A 345 24.36 7.39 -0.64
N THR A 346 25.16 8.47 -0.49
CA THR A 346 26.61 8.38 -0.20
C THR A 346 26.96 8.93 1.18
N LEU A 347 28.11 8.52 1.72
CA LEU A 347 28.63 9.11 2.97
C LEU A 347 28.86 10.61 2.84
N LYS A 348 29.34 11.05 1.66
CA LYS A 348 29.57 12.47 1.36
C LYS A 348 28.27 13.28 1.39
N SER A 349 27.17 12.73 0.92
CA SER A 349 25.89 13.43 0.86
C SER A 349 25.12 13.43 2.19
N GLY A 350 25.54 12.61 3.15
CA GLY A 350 24.99 12.59 4.50
C GLY A 350 24.42 11.25 4.96
N LEU A 351 24.62 10.15 4.22
CA LEU A 351 24.20 8.80 4.63
C LEU A 351 24.65 8.47 6.07
N GLY A 352 25.83 8.97 6.48
CA GLY A 352 26.37 8.84 7.83
C GLY A 352 25.43 9.28 8.95
N ILE A 353 24.54 10.24 8.69
CA ILE A 353 23.56 10.76 9.65
C ILE A 353 22.56 9.67 10.08
N LEU A 354 22.35 8.65 9.25
CA LEU A 354 21.46 7.53 9.52
C LEU A 354 22.07 6.46 10.44
N GLU A 355 23.25 6.69 11.02
CA GLU A 355 23.94 5.74 11.91
C GLU A 355 23.03 5.20 13.03
N GLY A 356 22.12 6.04 13.55
CA GLY A 356 21.22 5.71 14.66
C GLY A 356 20.12 4.70 14.33
N LEU A 357 19.88 4.36 13.05
CA LEU A 357 18.83 3.44 12.62
C LEU A 357 19.20 1.96 12.88
N LYS A 358 19.44 1.61 14.14
CA LYS A 358 19.96 0.29 14.53
C LYS A 358 18.98 -0.86 14.28
N LYS A 359 17.69 -0.58 14.15
CA LYS A 359 16.64 -1.58 13.86
C LYS A 359 16.45 -1.85 12.36
N LEU A 360 17.08 -1.05 11.50
CA LEU A 360 16.92 -1.17 10.06
C LEU A 360 17.43 -2.54 9.58
N ASN A 361 16.53 -3.29 8.95
CA ASN A 361 16.79 -4.61 8.39
C ASN A 361 16.60 -4.68 6.87
N GLU A 362 15.88 -3.72 6.28
CA GLU A 362 15.62 -3.67 4.85
C GLU A 362 15.79 -2.24 4.33
N LEU A 363 16.60 -2.10 3.26
CA LEU A 363 16.74 -0.87 2.48
C LEU A 363 16.30 -1.16 1.04
N ASN A 364 15.33 -0.41 0.53
CA ASN A 364 14.89 -0.49 -0.86
C ASN A 364 15.13 0.85 -1.58
N VAL A 365 16.07 0.84 -2.53
CA VAL A 365 16.46 1.98 -3.38
C VAL A 365 16.21 1.66 -4.86
N MET A 366 15.30 0.73 -5.15
CA MET A 366 15.01 0.28 -6.51
C MET A 366 14.61 1.43 -7.43
N ARG A 367 15.23 1.47 -8.62
CA ARG A 367 15.03 2.51 -9.63
C ARG A 367 15.34 3.93 -9.14
N MET A 368 16.29 4.08 -8.22
CA MET A 368 16.85 5.38 -7.84
C MET A 368 18.22 5.60 -8.47
N THR A 369 18.54 6.87 -8.79
CA THR A 369 19.91 7.24 -9.21
C THR A 369 20.80 7.43 -7.98
N THR A 370 21.14 6.32 -7.35
CA THR A 370 22.05 6.27 -6.20
C THR A 370 23.51 6.18 -6.63
N ARG A 371 24.42 6.31 -5.67
CA ARG A 371 25.87 6.11 -5.85
C ARG A 371 26.42 5.24 -4.72
N ILE A 372 25.70 4.19 -4.35
CA ILE A 372 26.07 3.33 -3.22
C ILE A 372 27.31 2.51 -3.61
N GLY A 373 28.49 2.95 -3.18
CA GLY A 373 29.75 2.25 -3.42
C GLY A 373 30.07 1.20 -2.36
N VAL A 374 31.24 0.58 -2.52
CA VAL A 374 31.79 -0.40 -1.57
C VAL A 374 31.96 0.21 -0.17
N ASP A 375 32.36 1.48 -0.09
CA ASP A 375 32.57 2.17 1.19
C ASP A 375 31.25 2.43 1.92
N GLU A 376 30.20 2.81 1.19
CA GLU A 376 28.85 2.95 1.72
C GLU A 376 28.33 1.62 2.30
N VAL A 377 28.40 0.51 1.56
CA VAL A 377 27.89 -0.78 2.05
C VAL A 377 28.70 -1.32 3.24
N LYS A 378 30.02 -1.09 3.26
CA LYS A 378 30.87 -1.38 4.44
C LYS A 378 30.41 -0.58 5.66
N TRP A 379 30.13 0.71 5.47
CA TRP A 379 29.62 1.56 6.52
C TRP A 379 28.23 1.11 7.00
N MET A 380 27.31 0.79 6.09
CA MET A 380 25.97 0.30 6.40
C MET A 380 26.06 -0.98 7.24
N ARG A 381 26.90 -1.94 6.84
CA ARG A 381 27.07 -3.20 7.57
C ARG A 381 27.59 -2.99 9.00
N ARG A 382 28.53 -2.06 9.16
CA ARG A 382 29.11 -1.72 10.47
C ARG A 382 28.09 -1.06 11.39
N ASN A 383 27.23 -0.19 10.85
CA ASN A 383 26.38 0.68 11.65
C ASN A 383 24.94 0.21 11.79
N TRP A 384 24.43 -0.60 10.85
CA TRP A 384 23.11 -1.23 10.87
C TRP A 384 23.26 -2.73 11.09
N PRO A 385 23.43 -3.17 12.36
CA PRO A 385 23.75 -4.56 12.67
C PRO A 385 22.67 -5.55 12.22
N ASN A 386 21.43 -5.09 12.10
CA ASN A 386 20.26 -5.87 11.70
C ASN A 386 20.00 -5.85 10.20
N LEU A 387 20.82 -5.19 9.38
CA LEU A 387 20.64 -5.13 7.94
C LEU A 387 20.69 -6.53 7.33
N GLN A 388 19.60 -6.94 6.69
CA GLN A 388 19.41 -8.26 6.08
C GLN A 388 19.19 -8.18 4.58
N THR A 389 18.61 -7.08 4.08
CA THR A 389 18.24 -6.96 2.67
C THR A 389 18.57 -5.56 2.14
N ILE A 390 19.20 -5.51 0.97
CA ILE A 390 19.34 -4.30 0.15
C ILE A 390 18.74 -4.59 -1.23
N ILE A 391 17.70 -3.86 -1.60
CA ILE A 391 16.98 -4.02 -2.86
C ILE A 391 17.31 -2.83 -3.76
N GLY A 392 17.65 -3.11 -5.01
CA GLY A 392 17.75 -2.07 -6.04
C GLY A 392 19.13 -1.49 -6.29
N LEU A 393 20.21 -2.12 -5.83
CA LEU A 393 21.56 -1.77 -6.28
C LEU A 393 21.64 -1.96 -7.80
N ASP A 394 22.05 -0.91 -8.51
CA ASP A 394 22.29 -0.94 -9.94
C ASP A 394 23.46 -1.90 -10.24
N ILE A 395 23.36 -2.57 -11.39
CA ILE A 395 24.38 -3.48 -11.90
C ILE A 395 25.44 -2.73 -12.72
N ARG A 396 25.58 -1.41 -12.54
CA ARG A 396 26.54 -0.56 -13.25
C ARG A 396 27.46 0.19 -12.28
N GLY A 397 28.69 0.44 -12.72
CA GLY A 397 29.67 1.25 -12.00
C GLY A 397 29.90 0.79 -10.56
N ASN A 398 29.93 1.74 -9.63
CA ASN A 398 30.23 1.52 -8.22
C ASN A 398 29.24 0.57 -7.51
N GLU A 399 27.98 0.54 -7.94
CA GLU A 399 26.94 -0.27 -7.30
C GLU A 399 27.09 -1.75 -7.63
N MET A 400 27.61 -2.07 -8.82
CA MET A 400 28.00 -3.44 -9.18
C MET A 400 29.11 -3.96 -8.26
N GLU A 401 30.13 -3.15 -8.01
CA GLU A 401 31.22 -3.50 -7.09
C GLU A 401 30.70 -3.66 -5.65
N ALA A 402 29.79 -2.80 -5.22
CA ALA A 402 29.15 -2.89 -3.91
C ALA A 402 28.31 -4.16 -3.75
N ALA A 403 27.52 -4.53 -4.76
CA ALA A 403 26.73 -5.75 -4.78
C ALA A 403 27.62 -7.00 -4.78
N GLN A 404 28.71 -6.99 -5.55
CA GLN A 404 29.69 -8.07 -5.56
C GLN A 404 30.38 -8.22 -4.21
N TRP A 405 30.80 -7.11 -3.60
CA TRP A 405 31.39 -7.11 -2.26
C TRP A 405 30.43 -7.68 -1.20
N LEU A 406 29.14 -7.31 -1.23
CA LEU A 406 28.14 -7.88 -0.32
C LEU A 406 28.00 -9.40 -0.48
N LYS A 407 28.02 -9.88 -1.73
CA LYS A 407 27.94 -11.32 -2.02
C LYS A 407 29.14 -12.10 -1.48
N GLU A 408 30.33 -11.51 -1.55
CA GLU A 408 31.58 -12.15 -1.11
C GLU A 408 31.79 -12.06 0.41
N GLU A 409 31.66 -10.86 0.97
CA GLU A 409 32.04 -10.57 2.36
C GLU A 409 30.87 -10.61 3.34
N CYS A 410 29.63 -10.54 2.85
CA CYS A 410 28.42 -10.48 3.67
C CYS A 410 27.27 -11.34 3.10
N PRO A 411 27.46 -12.64 2.83
CA PRO A 411 26.47 -13.48 2.14
C PRO A 411 25.12 -13.61 2.85
N GLN A 412 25.07 -13.28 4.15
CA GLN A 412 23.82 -13.19 4.91
C GLN A 412 22.92 -12.00 4.51
N VAL A 413 23.50 -10.96 3.89
CA VAL A 413 22.76 -9.80 3.39
C VAL A 413 22.31 -10.09 1.97
N LYS A 414 21.00 -10.24 1.80
CA LYS A 414 20.39 -10.45 0.49
C LYS A 414 20.49 -9.16 -0.32
N SER A 415 21.21 -9.21 -1.42
CA SER A 415 21.17 -8.17 -2.44
C SER A 415 20.31 -8.64 -3.59
N THR A 416 19.23 -7.91 -3.87
CA THR A 416 18.43 -8.10 -5.09
C THR A 416 18.83 -7.00 -6.06
N PRO A 417 19.73 -7.28 -7.02
CA PRO A 417 20.16 -6.28 -7.97
C PRO A 417 19.00 -5.88 -8.88
N TYR A 418 19.05 -4.65 -9.38
CA TYR A 418 18.18 -4.24 -10.46
C TYR A 418 18.62 -4.95 -11.75
N VAL A 419 17.89 -5.99 -12.16
CA VAL A 419 18.12 -6.67 -13.44
C VAL A 419 17.18 -6.09 -14.48
N VAL A 420 17.74 -5.50 -15.54
CA VAL A 420 16.98 -5.21 -16.76
C VAL A 420 16.70 -6.57 -17.41
N GLY A 421 15.44 -6.97 -17.50
CA GLY A 421 15.07 -8.16 -18.28
C GLY A 421 15.60 -7.99 -19.70
N ARG A 422 16.46 -8.92 -20.14
CA ARG A 422 16.95 -8.97 -21.52
C ARG A 422 15.89 -9.48 -22.46
#